data_AF-A0A8S0VAS7-F1
#
_entry.id   AF-A0A8S0VAS7-F1
#
_cell.length_a   1.000
_cell.length_b   1.000
_cell.length_c   1.000
_cell.angle_alpha   90.00
_cell.angle_beta   90.00
_cell.angle_gamma   90.00
#
_symmetry.space_group_name_H-M   'P 1'
#
loop_
_entity.id
_entity.type
_entity.pdbx_description
1 polymer ?
#
loop_
_entity_poly.entity_id
_entity_poly.type
_entity_poly.pdbx_seq_one_letter_code
_entity_poly.pdbx_strand_id
1 'polypeptide(L)'
;MYFDTTVGDSSTSNSSALVVFGCSTSQTGDLTKSERAVDGIFGLGQQGLSVVSQLFSQGVAPNAFSHCLNGDNGGGGILVLGQIVEPNIVYTPLVPSQPHYNINLQSISVNGQELSIDPSVFATSTNQGTIFDSGTTLAYLAEEAYDPFVTAIMQAVSPSVRPLLSKGNPCYLTTFSVSVAFPLVSLNFAGSASMTLKPEDYLLQQNFVFEALASKNSRFGRKTKLISA
;
A
#
# COMPACT_ATOMS: atom_id res chain seq x y z
N MET A 1 -22.75 6.55 -13.92
CA MET A 1 -22.16 6.83 -12.59
C MET A 1 -22.43 8.29 -12.27
N TYR A 2 -22.88 8.60 -11.05
CA TYR A 2 -23.09 9.98 -10.57
C TYR A 2 -21.99 10.32 -9.57
N PHE A 3 -21.51 11.55 -9.60
CA PHE A 3 -20.44 12.03 -8.71
C PHE A 3 -20.56 13.53 -8.48
N ASP A 4 -20.07 13.97 -7.33
CA ASP A 4 -19.89 15.38 -7.02
C ASP A 4 -18.56 15.84 -7.61
N THR A 5 -18.60 16.90 -8.41
CA THR A 5 -17.39 17.50 -8.98
C THR A 5 -16.97 18.71 -8.15
N THR A 6 -15.70 18.75 -7.74
CA THR A 6 -15.09 19.87 -7.03
C THR A 6 -14.02 20.53 -7.89
N VAL A 7 -14.02 21.87 -7.95
CA VAL A 7 -13.00 22.67 -8.65
C VAL A 7 -12.53 23.77 -7.70
N GLY A 8 -11.29 23.63 -7.19
CA GLY A 8 -10.77 24.51 -6.14
C GLY A 8 -11.57 24.41 -4.84
N ASP A 9 -11.62 25.50 -4.07
CA ASP A 9 -12.26 25.55 -2.75
C ASP A 9 -13.79 25.75 -2.82
N SER A 10 -14.37 25.97 -4.00
CA SER A 10 -15.77 26.40 -4.10
C SER A 10 -16.45 26.04 -5.43
N SER A 11 -16.92 24.79 -5.53
CA SER A 11 -18.23 24.44 -6.09
C SER A 11 -18.36 22.92 -6.11
N THR A 12 -19.40 22.35 -5.50
CA THR A 12 -19.86 20.99 -5.81
C THR A 12 -20.95 21.08 -6.88
N SER A 13 -20.69 20.53 -8.06
CA SER A 13 -21.72 20.34 -9.09
C SER A 13 -21.96 18.86 -9.32
N ASN A 14 -23.22 18.46 -9.38
CA ASN A 14 -23.56 17.09 -9.75
C ASN A 14 -23.15 16.85 -11.21
N SER A 15 -22.40 15.78 -11.43
CA SER A 15 -22.02 15.34 -12.77
C SER A 15 -22.28 13.84 -12.90
N SER A 16 -22.35 13.40 -14.15
CA SER A 16 -22.60 12.00 -14.48
C SER A 16 -21.88 11.60 -15.75
N ALA A 17 -21.43 10.36 -15.78
CA ALA A 17 -20.76 9.78 -16.93
C ALA A 17 -21.24 8.33 -17.15
N LEU A 18 -21.26 7.92 -18.41
CA LEU A 18 -21.49 6.53 -18.77
C LEU A 18 -20.18 5.77 -18.56
N VAL A 19 -20.25 4.68 -17.79
CA VAL A 19 -19.10 3.83 -17.49
C VAL A 19 -19.50 2.40 -17.81
N VAL A 20 -18.70 1.74 -18.63
CA VAL A 20 -18.81 0.31 -18.91
C VAL A 20 -18.11 -0.43 -17.77
N PHE A 21 -18.81 -1.39 -17.17
CA PHE A 21 -18.26 -2.28 -16.15
C PHE A 21 -18.68 -3.72 -16.44
N GLY A 22 -17.93 -4.68 -15.88
CA GLY A 22 -18.21 -6.10 -16.03
C GLY A 22 -19.26 -6.60 -15.04
N CYS A 23 -20.07 -7.57 -15.45
CA CYS A 23 -20.96 -8.31 -14.56
C CYS A 23 -20.32 -9.64 -14.16
N SER A 24 -20.25 -9.91 -12.86
CA SER A 24 -19.82 -11.22 -12.35
C SER A 24 -21.04 -12.09 -12.05
N THR A 25 -21.02 -13.35 -12.49
CA THR A 25 -22.10 -14.34 -12.25
C THR A 25 -21.69 -15.44 -11.28
N SER A 26 -20.41 -15.50 -10.88
CA SER A 26 -19.88 -16.46 -9.92
C SER A 26 -18.65 -15.89 -9.24
N GLN A 27 -18.50 -16.17 -7.95
CA GLN A 27 -17.37 -15.75 -7.13
C GLN A 27 -16.67 -16.99 -6.55
N THR A 28 -15.35 -16.95 -6.42
CA THR A 28 -14.54 -18.03 -5.84
C THR A 28 -13.46 -17.48 -4.90
N GLY A 29 -12.79 -18.36 -4.16
CA GLY A 29 -11.68 -17.99 -3.29
C GLY A 29 -12.11 -17.22 -2.05
N ASP A 30 -11.33 -16.20 -1.66
CA ASP A 30 -11.60 -15.43 -0.44
C ASP A 30 -12.82 -14.51 -0.55
N LEU A 31 -13.29 -14.21 -1.77
CA LEU A 31 -14.47 -13.35 -2.01
C LEU A 31 -15.78 -14.01 -1.56
N THR A 32 -15.83 -15.34 -1.43
CA THR A 32 -17.02 -16.06 -0.95
C THR A 32 -17.11 -16.14 0.57
N LYS A 33 -16.06 -15.72 1.29
CA LYS A 33 -16.02 -15.73 2.75
C LYS A 33 -16.78 -14.53 3.29
N SER A 34 -17.65 -14.74 4.27
CA SER A 34 -18.50 -13.69 4.86
C SER A 34 -17.72 -12.48 5.38
N GLU A 35 -16.50 -12.69 5.86
CA GLU A 35 -15.61 -11.63 6.38
C GLU A 35 -15.03 -10.71 5.27
N ARG A 36 -15.10 -11.12 4.00
CA ARG A 36 -14.53 -10.40 2.84
C ARG A 36 -15.51 -10.34 1.65
N ALA A 37 -16.78 -10.62 1.90
CA ALA A 37 -17.80 -10.60 0.87
C ALA A 37 -18.03 -9.17 0.38
N VAL A 38 -18.01 -8.99 -0.94
CA VAL A 38 -18.25 -7.69 -1.60
C VAL A 38 -19.20 -7.89 -2.77
N ASP A 39 -20.00 -6.85 -3.07
CA ASP A 39 -20.91 -6.86 -4.22
C ASP A 39 -20.18 -6.66 -5.56
N GLY A 40 -18.92 -6.23 -5.52
CA GLY A 40 -18.09 -6.03 -6.70
C GLY A 40 -16.69 -5.50 -6.37
N ILE A 41 -15.87 -5.34 -7.40
CA ILE A 41 -14.51 -4.79 -7.30
C ILE A 41 -14.44 -3.52 -8.13
N PHE A 42 -14.04 -2.42 -7.51
CA PHE A 42 -13.78 -1.17 -8.19
C PHE A 42 -12.30 -1.07 -8.59
N GLY A 43 -11.99 -1.51 -9.82
CA GLY A 43 -10.62 -1.57 -10.32
C GLY A 43 -10.08 -0.21 -10.79
N LEU A 44 -8.99 0.24 -10.17
CA LEU A 44 -8.29 1.49 -10.51
C LEU A 44 -7.10 1.29 -11.45
N GLY A 45 -6.97 0.13 -12.12
CA GLY A 45 -5.78 -0.19 -12.92
C GLY A 45 -5.53 0.72 -14.12
N GLN A 46 -4.36 0.61 -14.75
CA GLN A 46 -3.91 1.50 -15.84
C GLN A 46 -4.47 1.15 -17.24
N GLN A 47 -5.43 0.22 -17.32
CA GLN A 47 -5.97 -0.27 -18.60
C GLN A 47 -7.15 0.57 -19.09
N GLY A 48 -7.40 0.56 -20.40
CA GLY A 48 -8.41 1.42 -21.03
C GLY A 48 -9.86 1.21 -20.56
N LEU A 49 -10.19 0.05 -19.98
CA LEU A 49 -11.49 -0.22 -19.37
C LEU A 49 -11.59 0.19 -17.89
N SER A 50 -10.52 0.72 -17.30
CA SER A 50 -10.59 1.28 -15.95
C SER A 50 -11.53 2.49 -15.91
N VAL A 51 -12.16 2.73 -14.76
CA VAL A 51 -13.04 3.91 -14.61
C VAL A 51 -12.25 5.20 -14.82
N VAL A 52 -11.00 5.26 -14.36
CA VAL A 52 -10.12 6.42 -14.55
C VAL A 52 -9.91 6.71 -16.04
N SER A 53 -9.55 5.70 -16.84
CA SER A 53 -9.33 5.86 -18.28
C SER A 53 -10.63 6.17 -19.05
N GLN A 54 -11.75 5.60 -18.64
CA GLN A 54 -13.06 5.87 -19.26
C GLN A 54 -13.54 7.31 -19.00
N LEU A 55 -13.33 7.84 -17.80
CA LEU A 55 -13.67 9.23 -17.49
C LEU A 55 -12.74 10.21 -18.21
N PHE A 56 -11.46 9.86 -18.32
CA PHE A 56 -10.49 10.67 -19.08
C PHE A 56 -10.82 10.74 -20.57
N SER A 57 -11.15 9.62 -21.20
CA SER A 57 -11.48 9.59 -22.64
C SER A 57 -12.77 10.36 -22.98
N GLN A 58 -13.66 10.51 -22.00
CA GLN A 58 -14.88 11.31 -22.10
C GLN A 58 -14.66 12.80 -21.78
N GLY A 59 -13.45 13.21 -21.36
CA GLY A 59 -13.17 14.59 -20.95
C GLY A 59 -13.82 14.99 -19.62
N VAL A 60 -14.24 14.02 -18.80
CA VAL A 60 -14.95 14.26 -17.54
C VAL A 60 -13.98 14.51 -16.38
N ALA A 61 -12.83 13.83 -16.38
CA ALA A 61 -11.82 13.95 -15.33
C ALA A 61 -10.41 13.79 -15.91
N PRO A 62 -9.36 14.32 -15.26
CA PRO A 62 -7.97 14.00 -15.61
C PRO A 62 -7.68 12.50 -15.55
N ASN A 63 -6.66 12.04 -16.29
CA ASN A 63 -6.19 10.64 -16.23
C ASN A 63 -5.38 10.36 -14.94
N ALA A 64 -6.01 10.54 -13.79
CA ALA A 64 -5.42 10.39 -12.48
C ALA A 64 -6.51 10.08 -11.45
N PHE A 65 -6.10 9.57 -10.30
CA PHE A 65 -6.94 9.48 -9.12
C PHE A 65 -6.09 9.75 -7.88
N SER A 66 -6.75 10.13 -6.79
CA SER A 66 -6.14 10.31 -5.48
C SER A 66 -6.95 9.49 -4.47
N HIS A 67 -6.26 8.77 -3.59
CA HIS A 67 -6.91 7.85 -2.66
C HIS A 67 -6.32 8.05 -1.26
N CYS A 68 -7.15 8.50 -0.34
CA CYS A 68 -6.84 8.62 1.08
C CYS A 68 -7.65 7.55 1.81
N LEU A 69 -6.97 6.54 2.34
CA LEU A 69 -7.60 5.48 3.10
C LEU A 69 -7.58 5.85 4.57
N ASN A 70 -8.66 5.52 5.29
CA ASN A 70 -8.68 5.63 6.73
C ASN A 70 -8.40 4.26 7.36
N GLY A 71 -7.28 4.15 8.09
CA GLY A 71 -6.88 2.92 8.78
C GLY A 71 -7.62 2.67 10.10
N ASP A 72 -8.44 3.61 10.55
CA ASP A 72 -9.21 3.45 11.78
C ASP A 72 -10.33 2.41 11.63
N ASN A 73 -10.67 1.72 12.74
CA ASN A 73 -11.74 0.71 12.79
C ASN A 73 -13.15 1.24 12.38
N GLY A 74 -13.31 2.55 12.22
CA GLY A 74 -14.53 3.18 11.71
C GLY A 74 -14.69 3.13 10.19
N GLY A 75 -13.64 2.74 9.46
CA GLY A 75 -13.60 2.78 8.00
C GLY A 75 -13.61 4.21 7.43
N GLY A 76 -13.87 4.30 6.13
CA GLY A 76 -13.96 5.56 5.40
C GLY A 76 -12.71 5.87 4.57
N GLY A 77 -12.46 7.16 4.36
CA GLY A 77 -11.47 7.65 3.41
C GLY A 77 -12.11 8.47 2.29
N ILE A 78 -11.29 8.94 1.36
CA ILE A 78 -11.69 9.76 0.23
C ILE A 78 -11.04 9.22 -1.03
N LEU A 79 -11.87 8.90 -2.03
CA LEU A 79 -11.44 8.60 -3.39
C LEU A 79 -11.83 9.76 -4.31
N VAL A 80 -10.84 10.37 -4.94
CA VAL A 80 -11.03 11.41 -5.96
C VAL A 80 -10.64 10.82 -7.31
N LEU A 81 -11.57 10.77 -8.26
CA LEU A 81 -11.30 10.44 -9.66
C LEU A 81 -10.79 11.70 -10.36
N GLY A 82 -9.53 12.03 -10.11
CA GLY A 82 -8.85 13.21 -10.62
C GLY A 82 -7.58 13.50 -9.84
N GLN A 83 -7.12 14.75 -9.95
CA GLN A 83 -5.93 15.24 -9.25
C GLN A 83 -6.34 16.11 -8.07
N ILE A 84 -5.61 15.99 -6.97
CA ILE A 84 -5.70 16.92 -5.85
C ILE A 84 -4.52 17.90 -5.90
N VAL A 85 -4.71 19.07 -5.31
CA VAL A 85 -3.63 20.03 -5.06
C VAL A 85 -3.40 20.07 -3.56
N GLU A 86 -2.26 19.55 -3.12
CA GLU A 86 -1.82 19.60 -1.73
C GLU A 86 -0.34 20.02 -1.73
N PRO A 87 0.03 21.13 -1.07
CA PRO A 87 1.36 21.73 -1.15
C PRO A 87 2.53 20.80 -0.82
N ASN A 88 2.29 19.76 -0.02
CA ASN A 88 3.33 18.89 0.52
C ASN A 88 3.35 17.49 -0.10
N ILE A 89 2.71 17.28 -1.26
CA ILE A 89 2.79 15.98 -1.95
C ILE A 89 4.22 15.73 -2.43
N VAL A 90 4.74 14.55 -2.09
CA VAL A 90 6.01 14.03 -2.58
C VAL A 90 5.72 13.04 -3.72
N TYR A 91 6.50 13.13 -4.80
CA TYR A 91 6.28 12.32 -6.01
C TYR A 91 7.43 11.34 -6.27
N THR A 92 7.09 10.13 -6.70
CA THR A 92 8.01 9.16 -7.29
C THR A 92 7.51 8.80 -8.70
N PRO A 93 8.41 8.58 -9.67
CA PRO A 93 7.99 8.17 -11.01
C PRO A 93 7.34 6.77 -10.99
N LEU A 94 6.23 6.63 -11.72
CA LEU A 94 5.70 5.33 -12.10
C LEU A 94 6.64 4.68 -13.14
N VAL A 95 6.77 3.36 -13.08
CA VAL A 95 7.51 2.59 -14.08
C VAL A 95 6.63 2.41 -15.33
N PRO A 96 7.06 2.90 -16.51
CA PRO A 96 6.28 2.77 -17.73
C PRO A 96 6.08 1.32 -18.17
N SER A 97 5.01 1.09 -18.95
CA SER A 97 4.72 -0.19 -19.60
C SER A 97 4.59 -1.38 -18.64
N GLN A 98 4.17 -1.12 -17.40
CA GLN A 98 3.89 -2.15 -16.41
C GLN A 98 2.38 -2.40 -16.26
N PRO A 99 1.95 -3.63 -15.95
CA PRO A 99 0.53 -3.96 -15.80
C PRO A 99 -0.11 -3.37 -14.54
N HIS A 100 0.69 -3.03 -13.51
CA HIS A 100 0.25 -2.44 -12.24
C HIS A 100 0.91 -1.08 -12.01
N TYR A 101 0.50 -0.37 -10.96
CA TYR A 101 1.19 0.84 -10.48
C TYR A 101 2.53 0.46 -9.86
N ASN A 102 3.51 0.26 -10.73
CA ASN A 102 4.87 -0.06 -10.34
C ASN A 102 5.65 1.22 -10.06
N ILE A 103 6.43 1.19 -8.98
CA ILE A 103 7.37 2.26 -8.57
C ILE A 103 8.73 1.64 -8.28
N ASN A 104 9.77 2.48 -8.22
CA ASN A 104 11.13 2.03 -7.93
C ASN A 104 11.48 2.30 -6.47
N LEU A 105 11.36 1.27 -5.62
CA LEU A 105 11.99 1.25 -4.29
C LEU A 105 13.51 1.09 -4.49
N GLN A 106 14.30 1.88 -3.78
CA GLN A 106 15.76 1.88 -3.87
C GLN A 106 16.40 1.31 -2.62
N SER A 107 15.89 1.68 -1.45
CA SER A 107 16.38 1.17 -0.18
C SER A 107 15.31 1.18 0.91
N ILE A 108 15.58 0.44 1.98
CA ILE A 108 14.80 0.43 3.21
C ILE A 108 15.74 0.89 4.32
N SER A 109 15.28 1.78 5.19
CA SER A 109 16.02 2.22 6.38
C SER A 109 15.24 1.90 7.64
N VAL A 110 15.96 1.48 8.68
CA VAL A 110 15.42 1.25 10.02
C VAL A 110 16.17 2.13 11.00
N ASN A 111 15.44 2.94 11.78
CA ASN A 111 16.02 3.91 12.72
C ASN A 111 17.06 4.85 12.07
N GLY A 112 16.79 5.28 10.84
CA GLY A 112 17.68 6.15 10.06
C GLY A 112 18.93 5.48 9.49
N GLN A 113 19.09 4.16 9.67
CA GLN A 113 20.18 3.38 9.06
C GLN A 113 19.67 2.60 7.85
N GLU A 114 20.29 2.82 6.69
CA GLU A 114 19.98 2.07 5.48
C GLU A 114 20.40 0.61 5.63
N LEU A 115 19.52 -0.31 5.24
CA LEU A 115 19.78 -1.74 5.28
C LEU A 115 20.66 -2.16 4.11
N SER A 116 21.63 -3.03 4.38
CA SER A 116 22.50 -3.62 3.35
C SER A 116 21.75 -4.69 2.54
N ILE A 117 20.88 -4.25 1.63
CA ILE A 117 20.13 -5.09 0.69
C ILE A 117 20.68 -4.81 -0.72
N ASP A 118 20.94 -5.86 -1.50
CA ASP A 118 21.38 -5.69 -2.89
C ASP A 118 20.31 -4.91 -3.69
N PRO A 119 20.63 -3.76 -4.31
CA PRO A 119 19.66 -2.97 -5.06
C PRO A 119 18.94 -3.73 -6.17
N SER A 120 19.56 -4.80 -6.71
CA SER A 120 18.93 -5.67 -7.70
C SER A 120 17.69 -6.41 -7.15
N VAL A 121 17.53 -6.54 -5.84
CA VAL A 121 16.33 -7.10 -5.19
C VAL A 121 15.09 -6.26 -5.52
N PHE A 122 15.24 -4.95 -5.65
CA PHE A 122 14.13 -4.03 -5.93
C PHE A 122 13.99 -3.66 -7.42
N ALA A 123 14.93 -4.11 -8.26
CA ALA A 123 14.94 -3.77 -9.68
C ALA A 123 13.67 -4.27 -10.37
N THR A 124 13.05 -3.40 -11.19
CA THR A 124 11.83 -3.75 -11.91
C THR A 124 12.14 -4.63 -13.12
N SER A 125 11.48 -5.78 -13.21
CA SER A 125 11.49 -6.68 -14.37
C SER A 125 10.14 -7.38 -14.50
N THR A 126 9.96 -8.29 -15.45
CA THR A 126 8.68 -9.00 -15.67
C THR A 126 8.14 -9.67 -14.39
N ASN A 127 9.04 -10.18 -13.54
CA ASN A 127 8.70 -10.93 -12.32
C ASN A 127 9.21 -10.28 -11.02
N GLN A 128 9.66 -9.03 -11.10
CA GLN A 128 10.30 -8.32 -9.98
C GLN A 128 9.93 -6.84 -9.99
N GLY A 129 10.00 -6.20 -8.84
CA GLY A 129 9.77 -4.76 -8.69
C GLY A 129 8.79 -4.47 -7.57
N THR A 130 8.49 -3.19 -7.38
CA THR A 130 7.62 -2.72 -6.31
C THR A 130 6.28 -2.27 -6.88
N ILE A 131 5.18 -2.78 -6.33
CA ILE A 131 3.81 -2.48 -6.74
C ILE A 131 3.10 -1.79 -5.58
N PHE A 132 2.36 -0.72 -5.87
CA PHE A 132 1.39 -0.15 -4.95
C PHE A 132 0.05 -0.89 -5.10
N ASP A 133 -0.39 -1.57 -4.04
CA ASP A 133 -1.52 -2.52 -4.07
C ASP A 133 -2.48 -2.24 -2.89
N SER A 134 -3.64 -1.63 -3.18
CA SER A 134 -4.72 -1.45 -2.20
C SER A 134 -5.55 -2.72 -1.98
N GLY A 135 -5.30 -3.79 -2.73
CA GLY A 135 -6.02 -5.06 -2.64
C GLY A 135 -5.44 -6.03 -1.60
N THR A 136 -4.36 -5.66 -0.92
CA THR A 136 -3.71 -6.50 0.11
C THR A 136 -3.61 -5.78 1.44
N THR A 137 -3.95 -6.48 2.52
CA THR A 137 -3.88 -5.95 3.90
C THR A 137 -2.45 -5.81 4.43
N LEU A 138 -1.51 -6.63 3.96
CA LEU A 138 -0.12 -6.64 4.43
C LEU A 138 0.81 -6.15 3.31
N ALA A 139 1.93 -5.54 3.71
CA ALA A 139 3.04 -5.34 2.80
C ALA A 139 3.75 -6.69 2.61
N TYR A 140 4.15 -6.99 1.38
CA TYR A 140 4.91 -8.19 1.06
C TYR A 140 6.28 -7.78 0.55
N LEU A 141 7.33 -8.19 1.24
CA LEU A 141 8.71 -7.95 0.81
C LEU A 141 9.26 -9.20 0.11
N ALA A 142 10.11 -9.00 -0.90
CA ALA A 142 10.96 -10.07 -1.41
C ALA A 142 11.77 -10.67 -0.25
N GLU A 143 12.02 -11.98 -0.27
CA GLU A 143 12.68 -12.70 0.83
C GLU A 143 14.05 -12.08 1.18
N GLU A 144 14.81 -11.73 0.15
CA GLU A 144 16.13 -11.11 0.27
C GLU A 144 16.09 -9.72 0.94
N ALA A 145 14.93 -9.05 0.96
CA ALA A 145 14.71 -7.80 1.68
C ALA A 145 14.03 -8.01 3.04
N TYR A 146 13.18 -9.03 3.17
CA TYR A 146 12.42 -9.33 4.37
C TYR A 146 13.32 -9.71 5.55
N ASP A 147 14.26 -10.61 5.35
CA ASP A 147 15.10 -11.13 6.43
C ASP A 147 16.00 -10.02 7.04
N PRO A 148 16.71 -9.19 6.23
CA PRO A 148 17.42 -8.02 6.76
C PRO A 148 16.50 -7.02 7.45
N PHE A 149 15.29 -6.79 6.92
CA PHE A 149 14.31 -5.88 7.49
C PHE A 149 13.87 -6.31 8.89
N VAL A 150 13.39 -7.55 9.05
CA VAL A 150 12.96 -8.06 10.35
C VAL A 150 14.12 -8.11 11.34
N THR A 151 15.30 -8.52 10.89
CA THR A 151 16.51 -8.55 11.73
C THR A 151 16.85 -7.16 12.28
N ALA A 152 16.80 -6.12 11.43
CA ALA A 152 17.08 -4.75 11.84
C ALA A 152 16.03 -4.20 12.81
N ILE A 153 14.74 -4.52 12.61
CA ILE A 153 13.69 -4.20 13.58
C ILE A 153 14.03 -4.86 14.91
N MET A 154 14.27 -6.18 14.94
CA MET A 154 14.57 -6.91 16.18
C MET A 154 15.79 -6.37 16.93
N GLN A 155 16.79 -5.85 16.22
CA GLN A 155 17.99 -5.24 16.83
C GLN A 155 17.73 -3.82 17.37
N ALA A 156 16.79 -3.09 16.80
CA ALA A 156 16.49 -1.70 17.16
C ALA A 156 15.37 -1.56 18.21
N VAL A 157 14.58 -2.61 18.43
CA VAL A 157 13.47 -2.62 19.39
C VAL A 157 13.97 -2.52 20.84
N SER A 158 13.18 -1.87 21.70
CA SER A 158 13.48 -1.74 23.13
C SER A 158 13.69 -3.11 23.81
N PRO A 159 14.66 -3.24 24.74
CA PRO A 159 14.86 -4.47 25.53
C PRO A 159 13.63 -4.93 26.33
N SER A 160 12.66 -4.03 26.56
CA SER A 160 11.41 -4.34 27.24
C SER A 160 10.41 -5.13 26.39
N VAL A 161 10.63 -5.24 25.09
CA VAL A 161 9.78 -6.00 24.17
C VAL A 161 10.23 -7.45 24.15
N ARG A 162 9.28 -8.37 24.33
CA ARG A 162 9.55 -9.81 24.28
C ARG A 162 9.17 -10.36 22.91
N PRO A 163 10.13 -10.88 22.12
CA PRO A 163 9.82 -11.55 20.86
C PRO A 163 9.15 -12.91 21.12
N LEU A 164 8.24 -13.28 20.21
CA LEU A 164 7.54 -14.55 20.15
C LEU A 164 7.45 -15.01 18.69
N LEU A 165 7.20 -16.30 18.50
CA LEU A 165 6.85 -16.86 17.19
C LEU A 165 5.40 -17.32 17.23
N SER A 166 4.57 -16.80 16.34
CA SER A 166 3.18 -17.24 16.15
C SER A 166 3.01 -17.74 14.73
N LYS A 167 2.68 -19.03 14.56
CA LYS A 167 2.49 -19.67 13.24
C LYS A 167 3.65 -19.45 12.23
N GLY A 168 4.87 -19.27 12.73
CA GLY A 168 6.07 -19.02 11.91
C GLY A 168 6.38 -17.54 11.65
N ASN A 169 5.54 -16.60 12.10
CA ASN A 169 5.78 -15.17 11.97
C ASN A 169 6.36 -14.56 13.26
N PRO A 170 7.26 -13.57 13.15
CA PRO A 170 7.77 -12.82 14.30
C PRO A 170 6.68 -11.94 14.89
N CYS A 171 6.38 -12.17 16.17
CA CYS A 171 5.45 -11.39 16.97
C CYS A 171 6.16 -10.80 18.20
N TYR A 172 5.55 -9.80 18.82
CA TYR A 172 6.14 -9.03 19.91
C TYR A 172 5.12 -8.78 21.01
N LEU A 173 5.52 -9.03 22.26
CA LEU A 173 4.75 -8.61 23.44
C LEU A 173 5.37 -7.35 24.04
N THR A 174 4.56 -6.32 24.23
CA THR A 174 4.95 -5.10 24.93
C THR A 174 3.79 -4.55 25.75
N THR A 175 4.10 -4.01 26.93
CA THR A 175 3.16 -3.20 27.74
C THR A 175 3.37 -1.70 27.53
N PHE A 176 4.38 -1.31 26.73
CA PHE A 176 4.71 0.07 26.38
C PHE A 176 4.07 0.46 25.05
N SER A 177 3.90 1.77 24.83
CA SER A 177 3.48 2.30 23.55
C SER A 177 4.45 1.86 22.44
N VAL A 178 3.90 1.40 21.31
CA VAL A 178 4.71 0.95 20.17
C VAL A 178 5.54 2.08 19.58
N SER A 179 5.03 3.32 19.56
CA SER A 179 5.77 4.53 19.17
C SER A 179 7.09 4.74 19.92
N VAL A 180 7.21 4.22 21.15
CA VAL A 180 8.42 4.32 21.99
C VAL A 180 9.27 3.05 21.88
N ALA A 181 8.62 1.89 21.74
CA ALA A 181 9.29 0.60 21.80
C ALA A 181 9.90 0.15 20.47
N PHE A 182 9.43 0.69 19.34
CA PHE A 182 9.79 0.26 18.00
C PHE A 182 10.37 1.44 17.17
N PRO A 183 11.27 1.15 16.21
CA PRO A 183 11.93 2.19 15.43
C PRO A 183 11.03 2.82 14.37
N LEU A 184 11.44 3.96 13.80
CA LEU A 184 10.88 4.40 12.53
C LEU A 184 11.43 3.55 11.38
N VAL A 185 10.60 3.33 10.35
CA VAL A 185 11.00 2.70 9.09
C VAL A 185 10.90 3.73 7.98
N SER A 186 11.78 3.69 6.99
CA SER A 186 11.66 4.52 5.80
C SER A 186 11.84 3.69 4.54
N LEU A 187 10.91 3.86 3.60
CA LEU A 187 10.96 3.30 2.26
C LEU A 187 11.42 4.40 1.30
N ASN A 188 12.59 4.24 0.70
CA ASN A 188 13.20 5.26 -0.13
C ASN A 188 13.03 4.91 -1.60
N PHE A 189 12.43 5.81 -2.37
CA PHE A 189 12.06 5.60 -3.77
C PHE A 189 12.87 6.50 -4.71
N ALA A 190 12.85 6.16 -6.00
CA ALA A 190 13.40 7.00 -7.05
C ALA A 190 12.80 8.43 -7.00
N GLY A 191 13.59 9.42 -7.44
CA GLY A 191 13.20 10.82 -7.34
C GLY A 191 13.42 11.43 -5.95
N SER A 192 14.17 10.76 -5.07
CA SER A 192 14.45 11.19 -3.69
C SER A 192 13.20 11.22 -2.79
N ALA A 193 12.14 10.54 -3.20
CA ALA A 193 10.94 10.39 -2.38
C ALA A 193 11.20 9.40 -1.25
N SER A 194 10.75 9.71 -0.04
CA SER A 194 10.84 8.80 1.10
C SER A 194 9.50 8.75 1.83
N MET A 195 9.06 7.55 2.17
CA MET A 195 7.88 7.29 2.99
C MET A 195 8.34 6.82 4.35
N THR A 196 8.16 7.66 5.37
CA THR A 196 8.46 7.30 6.76
C THR A 196 7.23 6.68 7.41
N LEU A 197 7.39 5.45 7.89
CA LEU A 197 6.37 4.67 8.58
C LEU A 197 6.66 4.68 10.08
N LYS A 198 5.65 5.05 10.85
CA LYS A 198 5.64 4.91 12.31
C LYS A 198 5.36 3.45 12.69
N PRO A 199 5.67 3.04 13.94
CA PRO A 199 5.33 1.70 14.43
C PRO A 199 3.89 1.29 14.19
N GLU A 200 2.94 2.21 14.30
CA GLU A 200 1.51 1.96 14.06
C GLU A 200 1.21 1.62 12.58
N ASP A 201 2.02 2.13 11.64
CA ASP A 201 1.84 1.92 10.21
C ASP A 201 2.43 0.58 9.72
N TYR A 202 3.32 -0.03 10.52
CA TYR A 202 3.94 -1.31 10.18
C TYR A 202 3.78 -2.42 11.23
N LEU A 203 2.96 -2.23 12.27
CA LEU A 203 2.61 -3.27 13.25
C LEU A 203 1.09 -3.50 13.32
N LEU A 204 0.66 -4.76 13.29
CA LEU A 204 -0.71 -5.15 13.59
C LEU A 204 -0.85 -5.56 15.05
N GLN A 205 -1.82 -4.95 15.73
CA GLN A 205 -2.20 -5.36 17.06
C GLN A 205 -3.20 -6.53 17.03
N GLN A 206 -2.83 -7.63 17.66
CA GLN A 206 -3.69 -8.77 17.98
C GLN A 206 -3.71 -8.94 19.51
N ASN A 207 -4.66 -8.27 20.18
CA ASN A 207 -4.71 -8.14 21.65
C ASN A 207 -3.47 -7.39 22.21
N PHE A 208 -2.65 -8.05 23.03
CA PHE A 208 -1.37 -7.49 23.54
C PHE A 208 -0.16 -7.92 22.70
N VAL A 209 -0.39 -8.65 21.60
CA VAL A 209 0.65 -9.16 20.69
C VAL A 209 0.67 -8.27 19.45
N PHE A 210 1.85 -7.82 19.04
CA PHE A 210 2.06 -7.09 17.80
C PHE A 210 2.77 -7.96 16.77
N GLU A 211 2.34 -7.92 15.52
CA GLU A 211 2.95 -8.63 14.39
C GLU A 211 3.42 -7.60 13.36
N ALA A 212 4.60 -7.79 12.76
CA ALA A 212 5.05 -6.90 11.70
C ALA A 212 4.14 -7.01 10.46
N LEU A 213 3.72 -5.87 9.90
CA LEU A 213 2.91 -5.74 8.68
C LEU A 213 3.66 -6.12 7.39
N ALA A 214 4.93 -6.49 7.50
CA ALA A 214 5.65 -7.14 6.42
C ALA A 214 5.46 -8.67 6.54
N SER A 215 5.09 -9.31 5.43
CA SER A 215 5.06 -10.77 5.32
C SER A 215 6.03 -11.25 4.24
N LYS A 216 6.65 -12.42 4.46
CA LYS A 216 7.47 -13.08 3.42
C LYS A 216 6.59 -13.35 2.21
N ASN A 217 7.01 -12.88 1.04
CA ASN A 217 6.28 -13.14 -0.19
C ASN A 217 6.51 -14.55 -0.73
N SER A 218 5.84 -15.56 -0.16
CA SER A 218 5.91 -16.94 -0.63
C SER A 218 4.99 -17.24 -1.83
N ARG A 219 4.10 -16.32 -2.21
CA ARG A 219 3.03 -16.55 -3.22
C ARG A 219 3.17 -15.78 -4.52
N PHE A 220 3.94 -14.69 -4.58
CA PHE A 220 4.02 -13.83 -5.77
C PHE A 220 5.45 -13.63 -6.32
N GLY A 221 6.41 -14.49 -5.95
CA GLY A 221 7.80 -14.42 -6.41
C GLY A 221 8.57 -13.23 -5.81
N ARG A 222 9.53 -12.67 -6.56
CA ARG A 222 10.37 -11.52 -6.13
C ARG A 222 9.68 -10.16 -6.22
N LYS A 223 8.36 -10.10 -6.09
CA LYS A 223 7.62 -8.83 -6.11
C LYS A 223 7.53 -8.25 -4.70
N THR A 224 7.77 -6.96 -4.56
CA THR A 224 7.42 -6.23 -3.35
C THR A 224 6.05 -5.59 -3.56
N LYS A 225 5.11 -5.81 -2.63
CA LYS A 225 3.81 -5.14 -2.64
C LYS A 225 3.75 -4.23 -1.43
N LEU A 226 3.57 -2.94 -1.67
CA LEU A 226 3.35 -1.94 -0.63
C LEU A 226 1.87 -1.65 -0.54
N ILE A 227 1.39 -1.54 0.69
CA ILE A 227 -0.01 -1.20 0.95
C ILE A 227 -0.21 0.27 0.60
N SER A 228 -1.35 0.56 -0.03
CA SER A 228 -2.06 1.80 0.23
C SER A 228 -2.94 1.53 1.44
N ALA A 229 -2.55 1.93 2.64
CA ALA A 229 -3.45 2.17 3.77
C ALA A 229 -2.70 3.05 4.76
#